data_AF-A0A926TT20-F1
#
_entry.id   AF-A0A926TT20-F1
#
_cell.length_a   1.000
_cell.length_b   1.000
_cell.length_c   1.000
_cell.angle_alpha   90.00
_cell.angle_beta   90.00
_cell.angle_gamma   90.00
#
_symmetry.space_group_name_H-M   'P 1'
#
loop_
_entity.id
_entity.type
_entity.pdbx_description
1 polymer ?
#
loop_
_entity_poly.entity_id
_entity_poly.type
_entity_poly.pdbx_seq_one_letter_code
_entity_poly.pdbx_strand_id
1 'polypeptide(L)'
;MPIVIVPLQGGKVEAPRLAVQPNLRHWQIEEFLRQTGKADNTQSTYWGQLVRFAVWCPKSWLDVTPSGIGKYRRELKLKGLQAISVNHALNTLRSFYQWLRRSHGDSMGSALQ
;
A
#
# COMPACT_ATOMS: atom_id res chain seq x y z
N MET A 1 45.36 35.06 18.59
CA MET A 1 45.23 33.90 17.69
C MET A 1 43.77 33.46 17.67
N PRO A 2 43.20 33.09 16.51
CA PRO A 2 41.84 33.47 16.12
C PRO A 2 40.73 32.58 16.70
N ILE A 3 39.60 33.20 17.02
CA ILE A 3 38.33 32.52 17.31
C ILE A 3 37.79 32.00 15.98
N VAL A 4 37.72 30.68 15.86
CA VAL A 4 37.11 30.01 14.71
C VAL A 4 35.60 30.04 14.89
N ILE A 5 34.92 30.93 14.17
CA ILE A 5 33.46 30.91 14.06
C ILE A 5 33.10 29.85 13.02
N VAL A 6 32.69 28.67 13.50
CA VAL A 6 32.06 27.64 12.66
C VAL A 6 30.66 28.11 12.26
N PRO A 7 30.30 28.11 10.96
CA PRO A 7 28.94 28.41 10.56
C PRO A 7 28.02 27.27 11.02
N LEU A 8 26.98 27.61 11.78
CA LEU A 8 25.86 26.72 12.06
C LEU A 8 25.13 26.46 10.75
N GLN A 9 25.53 25.38 10.08
CA GLN A 9 24.88 24.88 8.87
C GLN A 9 23.41 24.61 9.22
N GLY A 10 22.53 25.38 8.56
CA GLY A 10 21.09 25.40 8.80
C GLY A 10 20.47 24.01 8.90
N GLY A 11 19.54 23.90 9.85
CA GLY A 11 18.72 22.72 10.05
C GLY A 11 18.12 22.24 8.74
N LYS A 12 18.63 21.12 8.24
CA LYS A 12 17.71 20.15 7.65
C LYS A 12 16.96 19.56 8.82
N VAL A 13 15.72 20.01 9.00
CA VAL A 13 14.70 19.20 9.65
C VAL A 13 14.67 17.92 8.81
N GLU A 14 15.45 16.95 9.23
CA GLU A 14 15.36 15.60 8.74
C GLU A 14 14.00 15.14 9.25
N ALA A 15 12.97 15.36 8.41
CA ALA A 15 11.69 14.70 8.55
C ALA A 15 12.03 13.24 8.86
N PRO A 16 11.49 12.67 9.95
CA PRO A 16 11.90 11.37 10.43
C PRO A 16 11.89 10.45 9.23
N ARG A 17 13.09 10.00 8.83
CA ARG A 17 13.25 9.04 7.74
C ARG A 17 12.45 7.85 8.22
N LEU A 18 11.23 7.76 7.73
CA LEU A 18 10.28 6.71 8.04
C LEU A 18 11.09 5.44 7.94
N ALA A 19 11.31 4.81 9.09
CA ALA A 19 12.14 3.63 9.19
C ALA A 19 11.77 2.75 8.01
N VAL A 20 12.79 2.39 7.22
CA VAL A 20 12.67 1.36 6.19
C VAL A 20 12.36 0.09 6.96
N GLN A 21 11.10 -0.05 7.38
CA GLN A 21 10.62 -1.29 7.92
C GLN A 21 10.81 -2.28 6.79
N PRO A 22 11.57 -3.37 7.00
CA PRO A 22 11.72 -4.41 6.00
C PRO A 22 10.33 -4.74 5.47
N ASN A 23 10.19 -4.66 4.15
CA ASN A 23 8.95 -4.31 3.46
C ASN A 23 7.83 -5.35 3.62
N LEU A 24 7.24 -5.49 4.82
CA LEU A 24 6.17 -6.45 5.11
C LEU A 24 5.05 -6.34 4.07
N ARG A 25 4.71 -5.10 3.68
CA ARG A 25 3.70 -4.85 2.66
C ARG A 25 4.09 -5.34 1.27
N HIS A 26 5.35 -5.19 0.87
CA HIS A 26 5.82 -5.71 -0.42
C HIS A 26 5.89 -7.24 -0.38
N TRP A 27 6.42 -7.81 0.70
CA TRP A 27 6.45 -9.27 0.90
C TRP A 27 5.05 -9.90 0.84
N GLN A 28 4.04 -9.27 1.45
CA GLN A 28 2.65 -9.73 1.37
C GLN A 28 2.09 -9.66 -0.06
N ILE A 29 2.51 -8.69 -0.88
CA ILE A 29 2.14 -8.64 -2.30
C ILE A 29 2.80 -9.80 -3.05
N GLU A 30 4.10 -10.03 -2.85
CA GLU A 30 4.84 -11.13 -3.49
C GLU A 30 4.20 -12.48 -3.16
N GLU A 31 3.92 -12.71 -1.88
CA GLU A 31 3.33 -13.95 -1.42
C GLU A 31 1.90 -14.15 -1.95
N PHE A 32 1.10 -13.08 -2.02
CA PHE A 32 -0.20 -13.11 -2.70
C PHE A 32 -0.06 -13.56 -4.16
N LEU A 33 0.82 -12.92 -4.93
CA LEU A 33 0.99 -13.24 -6.35
C LEU A 33 1.45 -14.67 -6.55
N ARG A 34 2.42 -15.12 -5.74
CA ARG A 34 2.93 -16.50 -5.73
C ARG A 34 1.83 -17.54 -5.51
N GLN A 35 0.85 -17.25 -4.65
CA GLN A 35 -0.25 -18.16 -4.34
C GLN A 35 -1.44 -18.06 -5.31
N THR A 36 -1.58 -16.99 -6.09
CA THR A 36 -2.77 -16.80 -6.94
C THR A 36 -2.84 -17.70 -8.18
N GLY A 37 -1.70 -18.27 -8.62
CA GLY A 37 -1.62 -19.07 -9.84
C GLY A 37 -2.01 -18.32 -11.13
N LYS A 38 -2.01 -16.99 -11.12
CA LYS A 38 -2.39 -16.15 -12.27
C LYS A 38 -1.26 -16.08 -13.30
N ALA A 39 -1.61 -15.84 -14.56
CA ALA A 39 -0.63 -15.58 -15.62
C ALA A 39 0.22 -14.33 -15.34
N ASP A 40 1.46 -14.32 -15.81
CA ASP A 40 2.48 -13.29 -15.50
C ASP A 40 1.99 -11.87 -15.77
N ASN A 41 1.37 -11.62 -16.92
CA ASN A 41 0.83 -10.30 -17.26
C ASN A 41 -0.22 -9.80 -16.24
N THR A 42 -1.03 -10.73 -15.71
CA THR A 42 -2.01 -10.40 -14.67
C THR A 42 -1.31 -10.13 -13.34
N GLN A 43 -0.29 -10.93 -13.00
CA GLN A 43 0.51 -10.70 -11.80
C GLN A 43 1.22 -9.34 -11.83
N SER A 44 1.85 -8.97 -12.95
CA SER A 44 2.49 -7.66 -13.11
C SER A 44 1.49 -6.51 -12.98
N THR A 45 0.29 -6.67 -13.55
CA THR A 45 -0.78 -5.69 -13.40
C THR A 45 -1.21 -5.55 -11.94
N TYR A 46 -1.38 -6.67 -11.24
CA TYR A 46 -1.78 -6.70 -9.84
C TYR A 46 -0.70 -6.08 -8.95
N TRP A 47 0.57 -6.44 -9.17
CA TRP A 47 1.73 -5.84 -8.51
C TRP A 47 1.68 -4.31 -8.59
N GLY A 48 1.62 -3.77 -9.82
CA GLY A 48 1.63 -2.33 -10.03
C GLY A 48 0.47 -1.61 -9.33
N GLN A 49 -0.73 -2.22 -9.32
CA GLN A 49 -1.90 -1.66 -8.65
C GLN A 49 -1.75 -1.69 -7.12
N LEU A 50 -1.28 -2.80 -6.55
CA LEU A 50 -1.09 -2.95 -5.11
C LEU A 50 0.03 -2.05 -4.58
N VAL A 51 1.14 -1.94 -5.30
CA VAL A 51 2.24 -1.01 -4.96
C VAL A 51 1.75 0.43 -5.01
N ARG A 52 1.02 0.84 -6.05
CA ARG A 52 0.45 2.21 -6.13
C ARG A 52 -0.49 2.51 -4.97
N PHE A 53 -1.31 1.54 -4.58
CA PHE A 53 -2.17 1.70 -3.41
C PHE A 53 -1.36 1.79 -2.11
N ALA A 54 -0.35 0.94 -1.92
CA ALA A 54 0.50 0.93 -0.74
C ALA A 54 1.23 2.27 -0.56
N VAL A 55 1.73 2.86 -1.64
CA VAL A 55 2.34 4.21 -1.62
C VAL A 55 1.30 5.28 -1.24
N TRP A 56 0.08 5.20 -1.78
CA TRP A 56 -0.98 6.18 -1.50
C TRP A 56 -1.55 6.07 -0.07
N CYS A 57 -1.67 4.86 0.47
CA CYS A 57 -2.14 4.61 1.83
C CYS A 57 -0.99 4.01 2.66
N PRO A 58 -0.23 4.80 3.45
CA PRO A 58 0.93 4.31 4.19
C PRO A 58 0.59 3.44 5.41
N LYS A 59 -0.67 3.04 5.58
CA LYS A 59 -1.12 2.18 6.68
C LYS A 59 -0.71 0.72 6.46
N SER A 60 -0.69 -0.06 7.54
CA SER A 60 -0.68 -1.53 7.45
C SER A 60 -1.89 -1.99 6.64
N TRP A 61 -1.77 -3.08 5.89
CA TRP A 61 -2.91 -3.65 5.17
C TRP A 61 -4.07 -3.96 6.12
N LEU A 62 -3.78 -4.39 7.34
CA LEU A 62 -4.81 -4.72 8.34
C LEU A 62 -5.55 -3.49 8.89
N ASP A 63 -4.96 -2.29 8.78
CA ASP A 63 -5.54 -1.03 9.27
C ASP A 63 -6.34 -0.26 8.20
N VAL A 64 -6.43 -0.80 6.99
CA VAL A 64 -7.18 -0.17 5.90
C VAL A 64 -8.67 -0.47 6.06
N THR A 65 -9.45 0.59 6.25
CA THR A 65 -10.91 0.49 6.39
C THR A 65 -11.62 0.53 5.04
N PRO A 66 -12.89 0.07 4.96
CA PRO A 66 -13.71 0.22 3.75
C PRO A 66 -13.82 1.67 3.26
N SER A 67 -13.91 2.62 4.20
CA SER A 67 -13.89 4.05 3.89
C SER A 67 -12.57 4.50 3.26
N GLY A 68 -11.45 3.90 3.65
CA GLY A 68 -10.15 4.10 3.01
C GLY A 68 -10.14 3.67 1.55
N ILE A 69 -10.73 2.51 1.24
CA ILE A 69 -10.91 2.03 -0.13
C ILE A 69 -11.84 2.97 -0.93
N GLY A 70 -12.91 3.48 -0.30
CA GLY A 70 -13.80 4.47 -0.91
C GLY A 70 -13.09 5.78 -1.26
N LYS A 71 -12.21 6.27 -0.37
CA LYS A 71 -11.35 7.44 -0.64
C LYS A 71 -10.40 7.17 -1.81
N TYR A 72 -9.80 5.99 -1.88
CA TYR A 72 -8.93 5.61 -2.99
C TYR A 72 -9.68 5.57 -4.32
N ARG A 73 -10.89 4.99 -4.35
CA ARG A 73 -11.75 5.00 -5.55
C ARG A 73 -12.00 6.42 -6.06
N ARG A 74 -12.32 7.34 -5.15
CA ARG A 74 -12.54 8.75 -5.51
C ARG A 74 -11.26 9.36 -6.07
N GLU A 75 -10.12 9.08 -5.45
CA GLU A 75 -8.83 9.56 -5.94
C GLU A 75 -8.49 9.06 -7.35
N LEU A 76 -8.73 7.78 -7.64
CA LEU A 76 -8.51 7.26 -8.99
C LEU A 76 -9.40 7.96 -10.03
N LYS A 77 -10.65 8.28 -9.67
CA LYS A 77 -11.56 9.05 -10.54
C LYS A 77 -11.07 10.50 -10.74
N LEU A 78 -10.60 11.16 -9.68
CA LEU A 78 -10.05 12.52 -9.76
C LEU A 78 -8.80 12.58 -10.65
N LYS A 79 -8.01 11.50 -10.69
CA LYS A 79 -6.89 11.31 -11.62
C LYS A 79 -7.32 11.07 -13.08
N GLY A 80 -8.62 11.07 -13.38
CA GLY A 80 -9.13 10.88 -14.74
C GLY A 80 -9.00 9.45 -15.27
N LEU A 81 -8.81 8.46 -14.40
CA LEU A 81 -8.77 7.06 -14.84
C LEU A 81 -10.13 6.61 -15.35
N GLN A 82 -10.11 5.87 -16.46
CA GLN A 82 -11.31 5.25 -17.03
C GLN A 82 -11.96 4.30 -16.02
N ALA A 83 -13.30 4.20 -16.09
CA ALA A 83 -14.08 3.39 -15.16
C ALA A 83 -13.61 1.93 -15.09
N ILE A 84 -13.20 1.36 -16.23
CA ILE A 84 -12.64 0.00 -16.33
C ILE A 84 -11.36 -0.11 -15.49
N SER A 85 -10.43 0.83 -15.64
CA SER A 85 -9.17 0.85 -14.88
C SER A 85 -9.39 1.01 -13.37
N VAL A 86 -10.34 1.86 -12.97
CA VAL A 86 -10.72 2.02 -11.56
C VAL A 86 -11.28 0.70 -11.01
N ASN A 87 -12.20 0.07 -11.74
CA ASN A 87 -12.80 -1.20 -11.32
C ASN A 87 -11.76 -2.32 -11.26
N HIS A 88 -10.81 -2.37 -12.20
CA HIS A 88 -9.70 -3.32 -12.15
C HIS A 88 -8.85 -3.14 -10.89
N ALA A 89 -8.44 -1.92 -10.57
CA ALA A 89 -7.67 -1.65 -9.34
C ALA A 89 -8.42 -2.07 -8.08
N LEU A 90 -9.73 -1.78 -8.00
CA LEU A 90 -10.56 -2.16 -6.85
C LEU A 90 -10.79 -3.67 -6.76
N ASN A 91 -10.93 -4.37 -7.90
CA ASN A 91 -11.06 -5.81 -7.93
C ASN A 91 -9.76 -6.51 -7.50
N THR A 92 -8.61 -5.98 -7.91
CA THR A 92 -7.29 -6.43 -7.42
C THR A 92 -7.17 -6.27 -5.92
N LEU A 93 -7.52 -5.10 -5.37
CA LEU A 93 -7.54 -4.88 -3.92
C LEU A 93 -8.48 -5.87 -3.22
N ARG A 94 -9.69 -6.08 -3.75
CA ARG A 94 -10.64 -7.05 -3.18
C ARG A 94 -10.07 -8.47 -3.15
N SER A 95 -9.47 -8.91 -4.26
CA SER A 95 -8.83 -10.24 -4.35
C SER A 95 -7.68 -10.36 -3.34
N PHE A 96 -6.86 -9.32 -3.20
CA PHE A 96 -5.76 -9.28 -2.24
C PHE A 96 -6.27 -9.37 -0.80
N TYR A 97 -7.28 -8.58 -0.40
CA TYR A 97 -7.85 -8.63 0.95
C TYR A 97 -8.60 -9.94 1.25
N GLN A 98 -9.19 -10.58 0.24
CA GLN A 98 -9.75 -11.92 0.41
C GLN A 98 -8.66 -12.95 0.71
N TRP A 99 -7.54 -12.90 -0.01
CA TRP A 99 -6.39 -13.74 0.27
C TRP A 99 -5.79 -13.43 1.65
N LEU A 100 -5.56 -12.16 1.97
CA LEU A 100 -4.94 -11.73 3.22
C LEU A 100 -5.71 -12.24 4.44
N ARG A 101 -7.05 -12.16 4.42
CA ARG A 101 -7.89 -12.68 5.51
C ARG A 101 -7.77 -14.20 5.69
N ARG A 102 -7.68 -14.95 4.59
CA ARG A 102 -7.48 -16.41 4.65
C ARG A 102 -6.10 -16.76 5.19
N SER A 103 -5.07 -16.02 4.78
CA SER A 103 -3.69 -16.26 5.19
C SER A 103 -3.40 -15.94 6.65
N HIS A 104 -4.14 -15.01 7.26
CA HIS A 104 -4.00 -14.65 8.67
C HIS A 104 -4.83 -15.52 9.63
N GLY A 105 -5.57 -16.52 9.12
CA GLY A 105 -6.54 -17.29 9.90
C GLY A 105 -7.78 -16.46 10.22
N ASP A 106 -8.94 -17.10 10.27
CA ASP A 106 -10.26 -16.50 10.48
C ASP A 106 -10.48 -15.85 11.87
N SER A 107 -9.44 -15.30 12.51
CA SER A 107 -9.55 -14.50 13.74
C SER A 107 -10.15 -13.10 13.51
N MET A 108 -10.60 -12.79 12.29
CA MET A 108 -11.31 -11.56 11.94
C MET A 108 -12.80 -11.80 11.60
N GLY A 109 -13.34 -12.98 11.95
CA GLY A 109 -14.74 -13.35 11.72
C GLY A 109 -15.76 -12.84 12.75
N SER A 110 -15.34 -12.20 13.84
CA SER A 110 -16.23 -11.86 14.98
C SER A 110 -16.47 -10.36 15.22
N ALA A 111 -16.33 -9.50 14.21
CA ALA A 111 -16.51 -8.05 14.37
C ALA A 111 -17.52 -7.39 13.41
N LEU A 112 -18.36 -8.17 12.72
CA LEU A 112 -19.46 -7.65 11.90
C LEU A 112 -20.67 -8.62 11.89
N GLN A 113 -21.24 -8.87 13.08
CA GLN A 113 -22.66 -9.20 13.21
C GLN A 113 -23.37 -8.01 13.86
#